data_AF-A0A349H2G6-F1
#
_entry.id   AF-A0A349H2G6-F1
#
_cell.length_a   1.000
_cell.length_b   1.000
_cell.length_c   1.000
_cell.angle_alpha   90.00
_cell.angle_beta   90.00
_cell.angle_gamma   90.00
#
_symmetry.space_group_name_H-M   'P 1'
#
loop_
_entity.id
_entity.type
_entity.pdbx_description
1 polymer ?
#
loop_
_entity_poly.entity_id
_entity_poly.type
_entity_poly.pdbx_seq_one_letter_code
_entity_poly.pdbx_strand_id
1 'polypeptide(L)'
;ICGDEMEFYLVIRDDRIEDIRYYTNGCGNTRSSAHAVARRAQGRSINDALSISAGELIRSGECEPQAGRHCAILAVTTLYRAIADYLLTP
;
A
#
# COMPACT_ATOMS: atom_id res chain seq x y z
N ILE A 1 -17.92 -5.20 6.88
CA ILE A 1 -16.56 -5.79 6.81
C ILE A 1 -16.60 -6.85 5.72
N CYS A 2 -15.67 -6.85 4.77
CA CYS A 2 -15.75 -7.62 3.52
C CYS A 2 -14.76 -8.79 3.38
N GLY A 3 -13.87 -9.02 4.34
CA GLY A 3 -12.98 -10.20 4.36
C GLY A 3 -11.77 -10.13 3.42
N ASP A 4 -11.51 -8.98 2.80
CA ASP A 4 -10.36 -8.77 1.91
C ASP A 4 -9.02 -8.90 2.65
N GLU A 5 -8.06 -9.57 2.01
CA GLU A 5 -6.71 -9.82 2.52
C GLU A 5 -5.67 -9.16 1.59
N MET A 6 -4.57 -8.68 2.18
CA MET A 6 -3.48 -8.05 1.43
C MET A 6 -2.15 -8.23 2.15
N GLU A 7 -1.08 -8.36 1.37
CA GLU A 7 0.31 -8.38 1.82
C GLU A 7 1.18 -7.56 0.87
N PHE A 8 2.21 -6.90 1.41
CA PHE A 8 3.29 -6.27 0.64
C PHE A 8 4.62 -6.93 0.98
N TYR A 9 5.44 -7.12 -0.04
CA TYR A 9 6.81 -7.62 0.06
C TYR A 9 7.74 -6.53 -0.45
N LEU A 10 8.67 -6.10 0.41
CA LEU A 10 9.56 -4.97 0.14
C LEU A 10 11.01 -5.43 0.06
N VAL A 11 11.74 -4.97 -0.95
CA VAL A 11 13.20 -5.02 -0.98
C VAL A 11 13.70 -3.62 -0.65
N ILE A 12 14.41 -3.47 0.47
CA ILE A 12 14.88 -2.18 0.95
C ILE A 12 16.41 -2.12 0.92
N ARG A 13 16.96 -1.07 0.31
CA ARG A 13 18.40 -0.75 0.28
C ARG A 13 18.59 0.74 0.46
N ASP A 14 19.60 1.13 1.25
CA ASP A 14 19.95 2.54 1.47
C ASP A 14 18.75 3.43 1.82
N ASP A 15 17.89 2.96 2.74
CA ASP A 15 16.66 3.63 3.19
C ASP A 15 15.60 3.86 2.08
N ARG A 16 15.67 3.10 0.98
CA ARG A 16 14.73 3.16 -0.16
C ARG A 16 14.11 1.81 -0.47
N ILE A 17 12.85 1.85 -0.89
CA ILE A 17 12.11 0.68 -1.41
C ILE A 17 12.56 0.44 -2.85
N GLU A 18 13.54 -0.44 -3.07
CA GLU A 18 14.07 -0.77 -4.39
C GLU A 18 13.06 -1.54 -5.25
N ASP A 19 12.43 -2.57 -4.66
CA ASP A 19 11.35 -3.34 -5.29
C ASP A 19 10.19 -3.51 -4.31
N ILE A 20 8.98 -3.60 -4.86
CA ILE A 20 7.75 -3.79 -4.11
C ILE A 20 6.81 -4.70 -4.88
N ARG A 21 6.37 -5.78 -4.21
CA ARG A 21 5.37 -6.71 -4.72
C ARG A 21 4.24 -6.81 -3.74
N TYR A 22 3.10 -7.29 -4.21
CA TYR A 22 1.93 -7.47 -3.36
C TYR A 22 1.14 -8.71 -3.75
N TYR A 23 0.48 -9.27 -2.75
CA TYR A 23 -0.57 -10.26 -2.93
C TYR A 23 -1.86 -9.70 -2.34
N THR A 24 -2.99 -9.98 -2.97
CA THR A 24 -4.29 -9.65 -2.38
C THR A 24 -5.37 -10.61 -2.86
N ASN A 25 -6.22 -11.00 -1.92
CA ASN A 25 -7.48 -11.66 -2.20
C ASN A 25 -8.62 -10.71 -1.79
N GLY A 26 -9.17 -10.03 -2.77
CA GLY A 26 -10.16 -8.98 -2.54
C GLY A 26 -10.83 -8.53 -3.84
N CYS A 27 -11.70 -7.54 -3.71
CA CYS A 27 -12.45 -7.01 -4.85
C CYS A 27 -11.57 -6.21 -5.83
N GLY A 28 -12.16 -5.73 -6.93
CA GLY A 28 -11.46 -4.93 -7.94
C GLY A 28 -10.82 -3.66 -7.35
N ASN A 29 -11.52 -2.97 -6.44
CA ASN A 29 -11.00 -1.79 -5.75
C ASN A 29 -9.76 -2.12 -4.89
N THR A 30 -9.71 -3.30 -4.28
CA THR A 30 -8.56 -3.78 -3.50
C THR A 30 -7.34 -3.98 -4.38
N ARG A 31 -7.52 -4.60 -5.56
CA ARG A 31 -6.44 -4.78 -6.55
C ARG A 31 -5.94 -3.44 -7.09
N SER A 32 -6.84 -2.52 -7.45
CA SER A 32 -6.47 -1.18 -7.92
C SER A 32 -5.74 -0.38 -6.84
N SER A 33 -6.21 -0.45 -5.59
CA SER A 33 -5.55 0.22 -4.46
C SER A 33 -4.16 -0.34 -4.21
N ALA A 34 -3.99 -1.67 -4.23
CA ALA A 34 -2.68 -2.31 -4.06
C ALA A 34 -1.69 -1.89 -5.16
N HIS A 35 -2.13 -1.88 -6.41
CA HIS A 35 -1.34 -1.39 -7.54
C HIS A 35 -0.93 0.08 -7.37
N ALA A 36 -1.87 0.94 -7.00
CA ALA A 36 -1.63 2.36 -6.81
C ALA A 36 -0.61 2.61 -5.68
N VAL A 37 -0.77 1.93 -4.54
CA VAL A 37 0.17 2.00 -3.42
C VAL A 37 1.56 1.50 -3.84
N ALA A 38 1.65 0.34 -4.50
CA ALA A 38 2.92 -0.22 -4.94
C ALA A 38 3.68 0.73 -5.87
N ARG A 39 3.00 1.24 -6.91
CA ARG A 39 3.59 2.17 -7.88
C ARG A 39 4.05 3.48 -7.22
N ARG A 40 3.32 3.96 -6.21
CA ARG A 40 3.67 5.18 -5.48
C ARG A 40 4.85 4.98 -4.54
N ALA A 41 5.01 3.79 -3.96
CA ALA A 41 6.08 3.51 -3.00
C ALA A 41 7.41 3.12 -3.66
N GLN A 42 7.38 2.47 -4.83
CA GLN A 42 8.60 1.99 -5.51
C GLN A 42 9.60 3.12 -5.79
N GLY A 43 10.85 2.91 -5.40
CA GLY A 43 11.97 3.85 -5.53
C GLY A 43 11.99 4.99 -4.50
N ARG A 44 10.97 5.13 -3.65
CA ARG A 44 10.90 6.17 -2.63
C ARG A 44 11.68 5.80 -1.37
N SER A 45 12.04 6.82 -0.59
CA SER A 45 12.54 6.59 0.76
C SER A 45 11.46 6.01 1.66
N ILE A 46 11.85 5.37 2.77
CA ILE A 46 10.89 4.86 3.75
C ILE A 46 9.98 5.99 4.26
N ASN A 47 10.54 7.16 4.58
CA ASN A 47 9.77 8.31 5.05
C ASN A 47 8.76 8.83 4.00
N ASP A 48 9.16 8.89 2.74
CA ASP A 48 8.26 9.32 1.65
C ASP A 48 7.15 8.28 1.41
N ALA A 49 7.44 6.99 1.56
CA ALA A 49 6.46 5.92 1.43
C ALA A 49 5.43 5.96 2.58
N LEU A 50 5.85 6.30 3.80
CA LEU A 50 4.97 6.52 4.96
C LEU A 50 4.06 7.75 4.83
N SER A 51 4.31 8.62 3.85
CA SER A 51 3.44 9.78 3.55
C SER A 51 2.28 9.44 2.61
N ILE A 52 2.23 8.23 2.03
CA ILE A 52 1.21 7.82 1.07
C ILE A 52 -0.13 7.62 1.79
N SER A 53 -1.10 8.52 1.57
CA SER A 53 -2.39 8.46 2.28
C SER A 53 -3.54 7.85 1.47
N ALA A 54 -4.43 7.12 2.14
CA ALA A 54 -5.62 6.56 1.50
C ALA A 54 -6.54 7.65 0.91
N GLY A 55 -6.60 8.82 1.55
CA GLY A 55 -7.36 9.96 1.05
C GLY A 55 -6.81 10.52 -0.27
N GLU A 56 -5.50 10.53 -0.45
CA GLU A 56 -4.89 10.91 -1.73
C GLU A 56 -5.21 9.91 -2.84
N LEU A 57 -5.16 8.60 -2.53
CA LEU A 57 -5.53 7.55 -3.47
C LEU A 57 -6.97 7.72 -3.98
N ILE A 58 -7.92 7.96 -3.06
CA ILE A 58 -9.32 8.20 -3.40
C ILE A 58 -9.48 9.46 -4.28
N ARG A 59 -8.82 10.56 -3.92
CA ARG A 59 -8.88 11.81 -4.71
C ARG A 59 -8.27 11.68 -6.10
N SER A 60 -7.29 10.79 -6.27
CA SER A 60 -6.64 10.55 -7.56
C SER A 60 -7.47 9.71 -8.54
N GLY A 61 -8.61 9.15 -8.10
CA GLY A 61 -9.49 8.35 -8.94
C GLY A 61 -9.03 6.90 -9.16
N GLU A 62 -8.00 6.44 -8.43
CA GLU A 62 -7.50 5.06 -8.53
C GLU A 62 -8.36 4.03 -7.79
N CYS A 63 -9.40 4.50 -7.11
CA CYS A 63 -10.37 3.68 -6.39
C CYS A 63 -11.73 4.38 -6.38
N GLU A 64 -12.82 3.63 -6.46
CA GLU A 64 -14.16 4.21 -6.46
C GLU A 64 -14.46 4.93 -5.12
N PRO A 65 -14.87 6.21 -5.09
CA PRO A 65 -14.88 6.99 -3.86
C PRO A 65 -15.79 6.46 -2.74
N GLN A 66 -16.95 5.87 -3.06
CA GLN A 66 -17.88 5.35 -2.05
C GLN A 66 -17.58 3.91 -1.64
N ALA A 67 -17.34 3.03 -2.60
CA ALA A 67 -17.08 1.60 -2.34
C ALA A 67 -15.61 1.30 -2.01
N GLY A 68 -14.70 2.13 -2.50
CA GLY A 68 -13.26 1.91 -2.47
C GLY A 68 -12.53 2.43 -1.24
N ARG A 69 -13.20 3.21 -0.38
CA ARG A 69 -12.57 3.81 0.81
C ARG A 69 -11.93 2.76 1.72
N HIS A 70 -12.65 1.67 1.99
CA HIS A 70 -12.11 0.56 2.79
C HIS A 70 -10.88 -0.07 2.13
N CYS A 71 -10.94 -0.30 0.81
CA CYS A 71 -9.87 -0.91 0.03
C CYS A 71 -8.60 -0.06 0.02
N ALA A 72 -8.75 1.27 -0.11
CA ALA A 72 -7.65 2.22 -0.05
C ALA A 72 -7.01 2.27 1.35
N ILE A 73 -7.83 2.24 2.41
CA ILE A 73 -7.32 2.16 3.79
C ILE A 73 -6.56 0.86 4.00
N LEU A 74 -7.13 -0.29 3.58
CA LEU A 74 -6.48 -1.59 3.66
C LEU A 74 -5.09 -1.53 3.00
N ALA A 75 -5.02 -1.10 1.74
CA ALA A 75 -3.74 -1.04 1.03
C ALA A 75 -2.69 -0.15 1.70
N VAL A 76 -3.06 1.06 2.12
CA VAL A 76 -2.12 1.96 2.77
C VAL A 76 -1.66 1.43 4.13
N THR A 77 -2.59 0.90 4.93
CA THR A 77 -2.23 0.33 6.23
C THR A 77 -1.35 -0.91 6.10
N THR A 78 -1.57 -1.74 5.08
CA THR A 78 -0.70 -2.91 4.82
C THR A 78 0.70 -2.48 4.40
N LEU A 79 0.86 -1.43 3.58
CA LEU A 79 2.19 -0.88 3.27
C LEU A 79 2.90 -0.42 4.55
N TYR A 80 2.21 0.32 5.41
CA TYR A 80 2.79 0.81 6.66
C TYR A 80 3.21 -0.33 7.58
N ARG A 81 2.43 -1.42 7.63
CA ARG A 81 2.78 -2.62 8.40
C ARG A 81 4.01 -3.31 7.83
N ALA A 82 4.10 -3.50 6.51
CA ALA A 82 5.28 -4.09 5.89
C ALA A 82 6.56 -3.26 6.14
N ILE A 83 6.44 -1.92 6.13
CA ILE A 83 7.55 -1.02 6.51
C ILE A 83 7.88 -1.18 8.00
N ALA A 84 6.87 -1.22 8.87
CA ALA A 84 7.08 -1.39 10.31
C ALA A 84 7.77 -2.72 10.63
N ASP A 85 7.39 -3.81 9.97
CA ASP A 85 8.02 -5.13 10.12
C ASP A 85 9.52 -5.06 9.78
N TYR A 86 9.89 -4.34 8.71
CA TYR A 86 11.30 -4.08 8.39
C TYR A 86 12.01 -3.27 9.48
N LEU A 87 11.41 -2.16 9.94
CA LEU A 87 12.03 -1.28 10.94
C LEU A 87 12.16 -1.91 12.33
N LEU A 88 11.33 -2.92 12.64
CA LEU A 88 11.32 -3.64 13.91
C LEU A 88 12.09 -4.96 13.86
N THR A 89 12.64 -5.33 12.70
CA THR A 89 13.49 -6.52 12.58
C THR A 89 14.79 -6.28 13.36
N PRO A 90 15.17 -7.18 14.29
CA PRO A 90 16.35 -7.02 15.16
C PRO A 90 17.69 -7.14 14.42
#